data_AF-A0A2S7EUZ5-F1
#
_entry.id   AF-A0A2S7EUZ5-F1
#
_cell.length_a   1.000
_cell.length_b   1.000
_cell.length_c   1.000
_cell.angle_alpha   90.00
_cell.angle_beta   90.00
_cell.angle_gamma   90.00
#
_symmetry.space_group_name_H-M   'P 1'
#
loop_
_entity.id
_entity.type
_entity.pdbx_description
1 polymer ?
#
loop_
_entity_poly.entity_id
_entity_poly.type
_entity_poly.pdbx_seq_one_letter_code
_entity_poly.pdbx_strand_id
1 'polypeptide(L)'
;MNAPATDAYRPHTLDEFPDLTPEEIGQRFLKLIDSLNSIDELSLERLQGAMRLRFTPTPETHGGFFTMHLPESGWYYGLSYYDDPELKRKSITYQFTNRPAGQENNDDRADMAPVCGMDFYAYVAELKKMGFVEREDLAQYDSPMPPAIYDPKTGKENFAERRFFRLPGYTFTRGNVGVLIRERREVVASDAKPENFCVESISVGTGA
;
A
#
# COMPACT_ATOMS: atom_id res chain seq x y z
N MET A 1 -19.86 -36.65 -16.71
CA MET A 1 -19.03 -36.24 -15.56
C MET A 1 -19.26 -34.76 -15.38
N ASN A 2 -19.97 -34.36 -14.33
CA ASN A 2 -20.23 -32.95 -14.07
C ASN A 2 -18.96 -32.35 -13.46
N ALA A 3 -18.40 -31.32 -14.09
CA ALA A 3 -17.37 -30.50 -13.48
C ALA A 3 -17.94 -29.92 -12.17
N PRO A 4 -17.16 -29.87 -11.07
CA PRO A 4 -17.60 -29.15 -9.89
C PRO A 4 -17.79 -27.69 -10.29
N ALA A 5 -18.91 -27.10 -9.88
CA ALA A 5 -19.12 -25.67 -9.99
C ALA A 5 -17.91 -24.98 -9.34
N THR A 6 -17.20 -24.15 -10.10
CA THR A 6 -16.25 -23.21 -9.53
C THR A 6 -17.01 -22.40 -8.50
N ASP A 7 -16.74 -22.61 -7.21
CA ASP A 7 -17.24 -21.71 -6.17
C ASP A 7 -16.86 -20.30 -6.60
N ALA A 8 -17.87 -19.50 -6.94
CA ALA A 8 -17.65 -18.13 -7.37
C ALA A 8 -16.93 -17.41 -6.23
N TYR A 9 -15.77 -16.84 -6.52
CA TYR A 9 -15.01 -16.10 -5.53
C TYR A 9 -15.91 -15.08 -4.84
N ARG A 10 -15.90 -15.07 -3.50
CA ARG A 10 -16.54 -14.02 -2.70
C ARG A 10 -15.52 -13.44 -1.71
N PRO A 11 -15.56 -12.12 -1.47
CA PRO A 11 -14.79 -11.52 -0.37
C PRO A 11 -15.20 -12.11 0.98
N HIS A 12 -14.23 -12.14 1.90
CA HIS A 12 -14.44 -12.51 3.29
C HIS A 12 -14.97 -11.33 4.11
N THR A 13 -15.47 -11.59 5.31
CA THR A 13 -15.95 -10.55 6.24
C THR A 13 -15.39 -10.76 7.64
N LEU A 14 -15.42 -9.71 8.47
CA LEU A 14 -14.96 -9.83 9.86
C LEU A 14 -15.82 -10.78 10.70
N ASP A 15 -17.06 -11.07 10.28
CA ASP A 15 -17.90 -12.10 10.92
C ASP A 15 -17.29 -13.50 10.78
N GLU A 16 -16.55 -13.74 9.69
CA GLU A 16 -15.85 -15.01 9.42
C GLU A 16 -14.45 -15.04 10.03
N PHE A 17 -13.80 -13.88 10.06
CA PHE A 17 -12.42 -13.72 10.50
C PHE A 17 -12.25 -12.45 11.35
N PRO A 18 -12.74 -12.44 12.60
CA PRO A 18 -12.81 -11.23 13.41
C PRO A 18 -11.44 -10.63 13.74
N ASP A 19 -10.42 -11.47 13.80
CA ASP A 19 -9.06 -11.06 14.11
C ASP A 19 -8.31 -10.47 12.91
N LEU A 20 -8.82 -10.60 11.68
CA LEU A 20 -8.13 -10.14 10.47
C LEU A 20 -8.42 -8.67 10.17
N THR A 21 -8.40 -7.80 11.18
CA THR A 21 -8.64 -6.37 11.01
C THR A 21 -7.62 -5.71 10.07
N PRO A 22 -7.92 -4.52 9.50
CA PRO A 22 -6.95 -3.74 8.75
C PRO A 22 -5.60 -3.56 9.45
N GLU A 23 -5.65 -3.23 10.75
CA GLU A 23 -4.46 -3.05 11.59
C GLU A 23 -3.66 -4.36 11.72
N GLU A 24 -4.31 -5.48 12.03
CA GLU A 24 -3.62 -6.76 12.20
C GLU A 24 -2.95 -7.22 10.90
N ILE A 25 -3.62 -7.08 9.75
CA ILE A 25 -3.01 -7.38 8.45
C ILE A 25 -1.84 -6.43 8.18
N GLY A 26 -1.98 -5.14 8.46
CA GLY A 26 -0.90 -4.15 8.36
C GLY A 26 0.34 -4.53 9.18
N GLN A 27 0.15 -4.97 10.43
CA GLN A 27 1.24 -5.43 11.30
C GLN A 27 1.89 -6.72 10.78
N ARG A 28 1.12 -7.70 10.30
CA ARG A 28 1.65 -8.90 9.66
C ARG A 28 2.45 -8.55 8.40
N PHE A 29 1.99 -7.56 7.63
CA PHE A 29 2.65 -7.10 6.42
C PHE A 29 4.00 -6.46 6.72
N LEU A 30 4.07 -5.60 7.73
CA LEU A 30 5.32 -5.02 8.23
C LEU A 30 6.31 -6.09 8.71
N LYS A 31 5.83 -7.13 9.41
CA LYS A 31 6.69 -8.28 9.81
C LYS A 31 7.21 -9.05 8.60
N LEU A 32 6.40 -9.22 7.56
CA LEU A 32 6.87 -9.83 6.30
C LEU A 32 7.98 -8.98 5.69
N ILE A 33 7.78 -7.66 5.55
CA ILE A 33 8.79 -6.73 5.03
C ILE A 33 10.10 -6.85 5.80
N ASP A 34 10.03 -6.81 7.13
CA ASP A 34 11.23 -6.88 7.97
C ASP A 34 12.01 -8.19 7.76
N SER A 35 11.30 -9.29 7.55
CA SER A 35 11.93 -10.60 7.33
C SER A 35 12.69 -10.73 6.01
N LEU A 36 12.45 -9.85 5.03
CA LEU A 36 13.04 -9.95 3.68
C LEU A 36 14.44 -9.31 3.65
N ASN A 37 15.48 -10.11 3.41
CA ASN A 37 16.82 -9.57 3.10
C ASN A 37 17.00 -9.28 1.61
N SER A 38 16.29 -10.01 0.75
CA SER A 38 16.22 -9.82 -0.69
C SER A 38 14.80 -9.97 -1.20
N ILE A 39 14.44 -9.26 -2.26
CA ILE A 39 13.15 -9.42 -2.93
C ILE A 39 12.97 -10.84 -3.52
N ASP A 40 14.06 -11.55 -3.81
CA ASP A 40 14.02 -12.92 -4.33
C ASP A 40 13.46 -13.91 -3.29
N GLU A 41 13.51 -13.56 -2.00
CA GLU A 41 12.90 -14.34 -0.92
C GLU A 41 11.37 -14.23 -0.88
N LEU A 42 10.79 -13.27 -1.62
CA LEU A 42 9.35 -13.11 -1.72
C LEU A 42 8.77 -14.25 -2.58
N SER A 43 7.80 -14.96 -1.99
CA SER A 43 7.03 -16.01 -2.63
C SER A 43 5.61 -16.03 -2.09
N LEU A 44 4.69 -16.62 -2.85
CA LEU A 44 3.31 -16.83 -2.40
C LEU A 44 3.27 -17.65 -1.09
N GLU A 45 4.10 -18.69 -0.98
CA GLU A 45 4.18 -19.52 0.24
C GLU A 45 4.62 -18.70 1.46
N ARG A 46 5.67 -17.88 1.32
CA ARG A 46 6.14 -17.03 2.40
C ARG A 46 5.10 -16.00 2.82
N LEU A 47 4.39 -15.42 1.85
CA LEU A 47 3.27 -14.54 2.10
C LEU A 47 2.17 -15.26 2.90
N GLN A 48 1.72 -16.42 2.44
CA GLN A 48 0.70 -17.20 3.14
C GLN A 48 1.12 -17.56 4.58
N GLY A 49 2.39 -17.89 4.78
CA GLY A 49 2.97 -18.16 6.09
C GLY A 49 2.96 -16.93 7.01
N ALA A 50 3.38 -15.77 6.50
CA ALA A 50 3.40 -14.52 7.26
C ALA A 50 1.99 -14.02 7.61
N MET A 51 1.04 -14.15 6.69
CA MET A 51 -0.35 -13.74 6.91
C MET A 51 -1.15 -14.76 7.71
N ARG A 52 -0.73 -16.03 7.70
CA ARG A 52 -1.52 -17.17 8.18
C ARG A 52 -2.86 -17.29 7.46
N LEU A 53 -2.84 -17.04 6.15
CA LEU A 53 -4.03 -17.03 5.29
C LEU A 53 -3.83 -17.85 4.03
N ARG A 54 -4.94 -18.34 3.49
CA ARG A 54 -4.97 -18.92 2.15
C ARG A 54 -5.33 -17.86 1.14
N PHE A 55 -4.59 -17.84 0.04
CA PHE A 55 -4.83 -16.93 -1.07
C PHE A 55 -5.54 -17.70 -2.18
N THR A 56 -6.43 -17.03 -2.89
CA THR A 56 -6.97 -17.54 -4.15
C THR A 56 -5.87 -17.42 -5.21
N PRO A 57 -5.42 -18.53 -5.82
CA PRO A 57 -4.35 -18.50 -6.81
C PRO A 57 -4.81 -17.83 -8.10
N THR A 58 -3.89 -17.14 -8.78
CA THR A 58 -4.07 -16.60 -10.13
C THR A 58 -3.04 -17.24 -11.06
N PRO A 59 -3.34 -18.43 -11.63
CA PRO A 59 -2.35 -19.22 -12.37
C PRO A 59 -1.70 -18.47 -13.53
N GLU A 60 -2.44 -17.55 -14.17
CA GLU A 60 -1.95 -16.78 -15.31
C GLU A 60 -0.81 -15.82 -14.94
N THR A 61 -0.72 -15.44 -13.66
CA THR A 61 0.23 -14.45 -13.14
C THR A 61 1.18 -15.05 -12.09
N HIS A 62 1.17 -16.38 -11.96
CA HIS A 62 1.78 -17.13 -10.84
C HIS A 62 1.53 -16.47 -9.47
N GLY A 63 0.38 -15.83 -9.34
CA GLY A 63 0.07 -14.91 -8.26
C GLY A 63 -0.97 -15.47 -7.30
N GLY A 64 -1.48 -14.59 -6.45
CA GLY A 64 -2.67 -14.88 -5.68
C GLY A 64 -3.20 -13.65 -4.95
N PHE A 65 -4.45 -13.72 -4.51
CA PHE A 65 -5.09 -12.62 -3.81
C PHE A 65 -5.96 -13.08 -2.64
N PHE A 66 -6.21 -12.13 -1.74
CA PHE A 66 -7.12 -12.26 -0.61
C PHE A 66 -7.83 -10.92 -0.42
N THR A 67 -9.14 -10.93 -0.17
CA THR A 67 -9.92 -9.69 0.03
C THR A 67 -10.90 -9.86 1.18
N MET A 68 -10.96 -8.83 2.03
CA MET A 68 -11.93 -8.62 3.08
C MET A 68 -12.87 -7.49 2.69
N HIS A 69 -14.14 -7.63 3.00
CA HIS A 69 -15.17 -6.61 2.86
C HIS A 69 -15.65 -6.19 4.26
N LEU A 70 -15.83 -4.89 4.46
CA LEU A 70 -16.44 -4.25 5.62
C LEU A 70 -17.81 -3.71 5.23
N PRO A 71 -18.88 -4.51 5.32
CA PRO A 71 -20.19 -4.18 4.74
C PRO A 71 -20.78 -2.87 5.26
N GLU A 72 -20.55 -2.54 6.52
CA GLU A 72 -21.07 -1.33 7.16
C GLU A 72 -20.51 -0.02 6.57
N SER A 73 -19.35 -0.09 5.93
CA SER A 73 -18.65 1.09 5.41
C SER A 73 -18.40 1.05 3.89
N GLY A 74 -18.66 -0.09 3.25
CA GLY A 74 -18.37 -0.31 1.82
C GLY A 74 -16.87 -0.42 1.50
N TRP A 75 -16.01 -0.48 2.53
CA TRP A 75 -14.58 -0.64 2.34
C TRP A 75 -14.19 -2.09 2.11
N TYR A 76 -13.18 -2.26 1.26
CA TYR A 76 -12.48 -3.50 1.06
C TYR A 76 -11.01 -3.28 1.37
N TYR A 77 -10.37 -4.31 1.90
CA TYR A 77 -8.91 -4.38 1.98
C TYR A 77 -8.44 -5.75 1.52
N GLY A 78 -7.29 -5.79 0.89
CA GLY A 78 -6.82 -7.02 0.30
C GLY A 78 -5.34 -7.02 0.02
N LEU A 79 -4.83 -8.24 -0.10
CA LEU A 79 -3.46 -8.53 -0.47
C LEU A 79 -3.47 -9.12 -1.87
N SER A 80 -2.57 -8.64 -2.72
CA SER A 80 -2.32 -9.23 -4.03
C SER A 80 -0.83 -9.51 -4.19
N TYR A 81 -0.51 -10.72 -4.61
CA TYR A 81 0.84 -11.16 -4.95
C TYR A 81 0.92 -11.39 -6.46
N TYR A 82 2.02 -10.94 -7.05
CA TYR A 82 2.31 -11.06 -8.46
C TYR A 82 3.75 -11.56 -8.63
N ASP A 83 3.94 -12.59 -9.45
CA ASP A 83 5.25 -13.13 -9.82
C ASP A 83 5.30 -13.36 -11.33
N ASP A 84 5.86 -12.37 -12.03
CA ASP A 84 5.98 -12.42 -13.48
C ASP A 84 7.39 -12.77 -13.89
N PRO A 85 7.61 -14.01 -14.36
CA PRO A 85 8.92 -14.45 -14.80
C PRO A 85 9.38 -13.77 -16.10
N GLU A 86 8.46 -13.30 -16.94
CA GLU A 86 8.79 -12.60 -18.20
C GLU A 86 9.31 -11.20 -17.91
N LEU A 87 8.63 -10.45 -17.04
CA LEU A 87 9.04 -9.11 -16.61
C LEU A 87 10.11 -9.14 -15.51
N LYS A 88 10.42 -10.32 -14.96
CA LYS A 88 11.30 -10.50 -13.78
C LYS A 88 10.86 -9.60 -12.62
N ARG A 89 9.56 -9.51 -12.41
CA ARG A 89 8.95 -8.62 -11.40
C ARG A 89 8.17 -9.44 -10.41
N LYS A 90 8.55 -9.30 -9.14
CA LYS A 90 7.79 -9.80 -8.00
C LYS A 90 7.30 -8.63 -7.20
N SER A 91 6.04 -8.68 -6.81
CA SER A 91 5.49 -7.69 -5.92
C SER A 91 4.37 -8.24 -5.08
N ILE A 92 4.20 -7.62 -3.92
CA ILE A 92 3.01 -7.77 -3.11
C ILE A 92 2.45 -6.41 -2.78
N THR A 93 1.14 -6.25 -2.85
CA THR A 93 0.45 -5.02 -2.48
C THR A 93 -0.62 -5.32 -1.44
N TYR A 94 -0.60 -4.55 -0.35
CA TYR A 94 -1.71 -4.40 0.58
C TYR A 94 -2.45 -3.09 0.24
N GLN A 95 -3.73 -3.16 -0.08
CA GLN A 95 -4.50 -2.00 -0.58
C GLN A 95 -5.89 -1.91 0.02
N PHE A 96 -6.40 -0.67 0.05
CA PHE A 96 -7.74 -0.31 0.49
C PHE A 96 -8.54 0.30 -0.67
N THR A 97 -9.76 -0.17 -0.87
CA THR A 97 -10.66 0.37 -1.91
C THR A 97 -12.07 0.50 -1.34
N ASN A 98 -12.71 1.66 -1.51
CA ASN A 98 -14.11 1.82 -1.15
C ASN A 98 -14.99 1.59 -2.37
N ARG A 99 -15.94 0.66 -2.28
CA ARG A 99 -16.96 0.41 -3.31
C ARG A 99 -18.31 0.22 -2.63
N PRO A 100 -19.05 1.31 -2.40
CA PRO A 100 -20.32 1.24 -1.69
C PRO A 100 -21.36 0.48 -2.51
N ALA A 101 -22.33 -0.14 -1.83
CA ALA A 101 -23.36 -0.94 -2.47
C ALA A 101 -24.12 -0.14 -3.54
N GLY A 102 -24.28 -0.73 -4.73
CA GLY A 102 -24.97 -0.11 -5.86
C GLY A 102 -24.11 0.84 -6.70
N GLN A 103 -22.80 0.94 -6.44
CA GLN A 103 -21.85 1.65 -7.32
C GLN A 103 -20.91 0.70 -8.05
N GLU A 104 -20.65 0.98 -9.32
CA GLU A 104 -19.70 0.23 -10.16
C GLU A 104 -18.25 0.70 -9.97
N ASN A 105 -18.06 1.97 -9.61
CA ASN A 105 -16.76 2.60 -9.44
C ASN A 105 -16.36 2.72 -7.97
N ASN A 106 -15.06 2.87 -7.74
CA ASN A 106 -14.54 3.16 -6.41
C ASN A 106 -14.89 4.60 -5.99
N ASP A 107 -15.14 4.81 -4.70
CA ASP A 107 -15.28 6.14 -4.11
C ASP A 107 -13.93 6.64 -3.57
N ASP A 108 -13.20 7.33 -4.45
CA ASP A 108 -11.90 7.93 -4.14
C ASP A 108 -12.02 9.17 -3.21
N ARG A 109 -13.23 9.48 -2.71
CA ARG A 109 -13.48 10.52 -1.71
C ARG A 109 -14.07 10.00 -0.40
N ALA A 110 -14.38 8.71 -0.30
CA ALA A 110 -14.80 8.07 0.95
C ALA A 110 -13.85 8.35 2.13
N ASP A 111 -14.42 8.43 3.33
CA ASP A 111 -13.68 8.55 4.59
C ASP A 111 -12.92 7.24 4.87
N MET A 112 -11.61 7.35 5.11
CA MET A 112 -10.73 6.22 5.37
C MET A 112 -10.74 5.75 6.82
N ALA A 113 -11.37 6.49 7.74
CA ALA A 113 -11.42 6.12 9.16
C ALA A 113 -11.74 4.63 9.44
N PRO A 114 -12.66 3.94 8.71
CA PRO A 114 -12.95 2.52 8.95
C PRO A 114 -11.79 1.55 8.64
N VAL A 115 -10.84 1.96 7.81
CA VAL A 115 -9.69 1.14 7.38
C VAL A 115 -8.34 1.69 7.83
N CYS A 116 -8.31 2.90 8.39
CA CYS A 116 -7.12 3.59 8.86
C CYS A 116 -6.69 3.11 10.26
N GLY A 117 -6.47 1.79 10.40
CA GLY A 117 -6.03 1.20 11.67
C GLY A 117 -4.61 1.63 12.07
N MET A 118 -3.74 1.80 11.07
CA MET A 118 -2.41 2.41 11.23
C MET A 118 -2.31 3.63 10.33
N ASP A 119 -1.85 4.75 10.89
CA ASP A 119 -1.55 5.94 10.10
C ASP A 119 -0.24 5.79 9.30
N PHE A 120 -0.06 6.66 8.31
CA PHE A 120 1.13 6.73 7.46
C PHE A 120 2.42 6.85 8.26
N TYR A 121 2.45 7.69 9.30
CA TYR A 121 3.67 7.92 10.08
C TYR A 121 4.07 6.69 10.89
N ALA A 122 3.11 5.89 11.34
CA ALA A 122 3.36 4.60 11.98
C ALA A 122 4.06 3.64 11.01
N TYR A 123 3.59 3.52 9.77
CA TYR A 123 4.28 2.72 8.74
C TYR A 123 5.70 3.24 8.45
N VAL A 124 5.85 4.56 8.27
CA VAL A 124 7.16 5.17 8.02
C VAL A 124 8.14 4.93 9.17
N ALA A 125 7.68 5.05 10.42
CA ALA A 125 8.48 4.82 11.59
C ALA A 125 8.98 3.37 11.66
N GLU A 126 8.11 2.40 11.38
CA GLU A 126 8.48 0.98 11.34
C GLU A 126 9.48 0.67 10.22
N LEU A 127 9.25 1.17 9.00
CA LEU A 127 10.21 1.01 7.89
C LEU A 127 11.59 1.57 8.23
N LYS A 128 11.65 2.75 8.84
CA LYS A 128 12.92 3.38 9.26
C LYS A 128 13.62 2.56 10.35
N LYS A 129 12.89 1.99 11.31
CA LYS A 129 13.45 1.09 12.33
C LYS A 129 14.05 -0.19 11.71
N MET A 130 13.44 -0.68 10.63
CA MET A 130 13.92 -1.83 9.86
C MET A 130 15.15 -1.49 8.99
N GLY A 131 15.59 -0.23 8.95
CA GLY A 131 16.76 0.20 8.16
C GLY A 131 16.44 0.56 6.72
N PHE A 132 15.17 0.77 6.37
CA PHE A 132 14.81 1.34 5.08
C PHE A 132 15.13 2.84 5.04
N VAL A 133 15.62 3.29 3.89
CA VAL A 133 15.90 4.70 3.60
C VAL A 133 14.86 5.23 2.63
N GLU A 134 14.29 6.40 2.93
CA GLU A 134 13.38 7.09 2.02
C GLU A 134 14.13 7.61 0.79
N ARG A 135 13.57 7.36 -0.41
CA ARG A 135 14.12 7.72 -1.71
C ARG A 135 13.44 8.97 -2.25
N GLU A 136 13.80 10.12 -1.69
CA GLU A 136 13.29 11.43 -2.13
C GLU A 136 13.64 11.73 -3.60
N ASP A 137 14.72 11.17 -4.11
CA ASP A 137 15.12 11.24 -5.52
C ASP A 137 14.11 10.59 -6.47
N LEU A 138 13.22 9.73 -5.95
CA LEU A 138 12.13 9.08 -6.67
C LEU A 138 10.76 9.71 -6.39
N ALA A 139 10.71 10.79 -5.59
CA ALA A 139 9.46 11.48 -5.29
C ALA A 139 8.88 12.12 -6.57
N GLN A 140 7.56 11.98 -6.74
CA GLN A 140 6.85 12.60 -7.84
C GLN A 140 6.14 13.86 -7.36
N TYR A 141 6.03 14.83 -8.25
CA TYR A 141 5.41 16.12 -7.99
C TYR A 141 4.38 16.43 -9.08
N ASP A 142 3.38 17.22 -8.75
CA ASP A 142 2.28 17.63 -9.63
C ASP A 142 2.70 18.49 -10.84
N SER A 143 3.97 18.89 -10.91
CA SER A 143 4.60 19.58 -12.03
C SER A 143 6.04 19.10 -12.22
N PRO A 144 6.58 19.02 -13.47
CA PRO A 144 8.00 18.74 -13.66
C PRO A 144 8.83 19.78 -12.93
N MET A 145 9.82 19.34 -12.15
CA MET A 145 10.67 20.23 -11.35
C MET A 145 11.38 21.23 -12.29
N PRO A 146 11.08 22.54 -12.23
CA PRO A 146 11.82 23.51 -13.02
C PRO A 146 13.26 23.62 -12.49
N PRO A 147 14.23 24.06 -13.30
CA PRO A 147 15.61 24.23 -12.87
C PRO A 147 15.68 25.09 -11.60
N ALA A 148 16.63 24.78 -10.72
CA ALA A 148 16.83 25.51 -9.48
C ALA A 148 17.01 27.01 -9.75
N ILE A 149 16.14 27.83 -9.16
CA ILE A 149 16.24 29.28 -9.23
C ILE A 149 17.07 29.72 -8.03
N TYR A 150 18.28 30.18 -8.32
CA TYR A 150 19.18 30.71 -7.31
C TYR A 150 18.97 32.21 -7.19
N ASP A 151 18.91 32.70 -5.94
CA ASP A 151 18.99 34.13 -5.69
C ASP A 151 20.34 34.64 -6.20
N PRO A 152 20.38 35.58 -7.17
CA PRO A 152 21.62 36.07 -7.75
C PRO A 152 22.51 36.82 -6.75
N LYS A 153 21.98 37.25 -5.59
CA LYS A 153 22.74 37.95 -4.54
C LYS A 153 23.29 36.99 -3.48
N THR A 154 22.57 35.92 -3.17
CA THR A 154 22.93 35.03 -2.06
C THR A 154 23.41 33.65 -2.50
N GLY A 155 23.19 33.27 -3.76
CA GLY A 155 23.49 31.94 -4.30
C GLY A 155 22.66 30.83 -3.66
N LYS A 156 21.68 31.17 -2.82
CA LYS A 156 20.78 30.21 -2.18
C LYS A 156 19.59 29.94 -3.09
N GLU A 157 19.15 28.70 -3.08
CA GLU A 157 17.95 28.29 -3.79
C GLU A 157 16.72 29.02 -3.20
N ASN A 158 15.94 29.66 -4.06
CA ASN A 158 14.72 30.36 -3.65
C ASN A 158 13.54 29.39 -3.63
N PHE A 159 13.17 28.94 -2.44
CA PHE A 159 12.02 28.03 -2.23
C PHE A 159 10.67 28.75 -2.15
N ALA A 160 10.63 30.07 -1.97
CA ALA A 160 9.41 30.80 -1.61
C ALA A 160 8.35 30.89 -2.72
N GLU A 161 8.73 30.67 -3.98
CA GLU A 161 7.81 30.68 -5.14
C GLU A 161 7.35 29.28 -5.56
N ARG A 162 7.86 28.22 -4.91
CA ARG A 162 7.57 26.83 -5.24
C ARG A 162 6.33 26.33 -4.50
N ARG A 163 5.14 26.43 -5.11
CA ARG A 163 4.00 25.60 -4.69
C ARG A 163 4.00 24.32 -5.51
N PHE A 164 4.87 23.38 -5.12
CA PHE A 164 4.80 22.01 -5.61
C PHE A 164 4.14 21.16 -4.55
N PHE A 165 3.22 20.31 -4.97
CA PHE A 165 2.65 19.30 -4.10
C PHE A 165 3.31 17.98 -4.42
N ARG A 166 4.01 17.41 -3.44
CA ARG A 166 4.48 16.03 -3.52
C ARG A 166 3.25 15.15 -3.73
N LEU A 167 3.26 14.38 -4.81
CA LEU A 167 2.24 13.36 -5.04
C LEU A 167 2.37 12.31 -3.94
N PRO A 168 1.27 11.66 -3.53
CA PRO A 168 1.21 10.89 -2.29
C PRO A 168 1.99 9.55 -2.30
N GLY A 169 3.03 9.41 -3.12
CA GLY A 169 3.89 8.23 -3.19
C GLY A 169 5.22 8.42 -2.46
N TYR A 170 5.52 7.52 -1.54
CA TYR A 170 6.74 7.50 -0.74
C TYR A 170 7.48 6.19 -0.96
N THR A 171 8.65 6.27 -1.59
CA THR A 171 9.49 5.10 -1.88
C THR A 171 10.55 4.94 -0.80
N PHE A 172 10.76 3.71 -0.35
CA PHE A 172 11.74 3.32 0.63
C PHE A 172 12.55 2.14 0.11
N THR A 173 13.84 2.07 0.40
CA THR A 173 14.69 0.95 -0.03
C THR A 173 15.60 0.43 1.08
N ARG A 174 15.80 -0.88 1.10
CA ARG A 174 16.80 -1.60 1.93
C ARG A 174 17.40 -2.71 1.06
N GLY A 175 18.65 -2.55 0.63
CA GLY A 175 19.23 -3.46 -0.37
C GLY A 175 18.47 -3.40 -1.69
N ASN A 176 18.06 -4.56 -2.23
CA ASN A 176 17.22 -4.65 -3.44
C ASN A 176 15.71 -4.71 -3.14
N VAL A 177 15.32 -4.61 -1.87
CA VAL A 177 13.90 -4.56 -1.45
C VAL A 177 13.42 -3.11 -1.51
N GLY A 178 12.43 -2.84 -2.36
CA GLY A 178 11.73 -1.56 -2.45
C GLY A 178 10.36 -1.65 -1.78
N VAL A 179 9.97 -0.58 -1.09
CA VAL A 179 8.63 -0.38 -0.53
C VAL A 179 8.06 0.92 -1.04
N LEU A 180 6.85 0.91 -1.58
CA LEU A 180 6.10 2.09 -1.98
C LEU A 180 4.87 2.22 -1.07
N ILE A 181 4.75 3.33 -0.36
CA ILE A 181 3.53 3.69 0.36
C ILE A 181 2.80 4.76 -0.44
N ARG A 182 1.51 4.57 -0.68
CA ARG A 182 0.59 5.61 -1.13
C ARG A 182 -0.26 6.07 0.03
N GLU A 183 -0.14 7.33 0.40
CA GLU A 183 -1.04 7.94 1.36
C GLU A 183 -2.31 8.45 0.67
N ARG A 184 -3.36 8.64 1.45
CA ARG A 184 -4.53 9.42 1.04
C ARG A 184 -4.94 10.31 2.19
N ARG A 185 -5.17 11.57 1.86
CA ARG A 185 -5.64 12.58 2.82
C ARG A 185 -7.10 12.32 3.13
N GLU A 186 -7.46 12.27 4.42
CA GLU A 186 -8.86 12.24 4.83
C GLU A 186 -9.56 13.52 4.35
N VAL A 187 -10.74 13.38 3.74
CA VAL A 187 -11.51 14.51 3.16
C VAL A 187 -12.14 15.37 4.27
N VAL A 188 -12.25 14.84 5.49
CA VAL A 188 -12.81 15.54 6.66
C VAL A 188 -11.70 15.75 7.68
N ALA A 189 -10.98 16.87 7.56
CA ALA A 189 -10.19 17.39 8.66
C ALA A 189 -11.14 17.74 9.81
N SER A 190 -11.21 16.89 10.83
CA SER A 190 -11.76 17.30 12.12
C SER A 190 -10.77 18.30 12.71
N ASP A 191 -11.22 19.53 13.02
CA ASP A 191 -10.42 20.64 13.56
C ASP A 191 -9.61 20.30 14.85
N ALA A 192 -9.75 19.08 15.37
CA ALA A 192 -9.13 18.61 16.61
C ALA A 192 -8.08 17.49 16.44
N LYS A 193 -7.77 17.02 15.23
CA LYS A 193 -6.70 16.01 15.01
C LYS A 193 -5.62 16.56 14.08
N PRO A 194 -4.32 16.32 14.38
CA PRO A 194 -3.28 16.53 13.37
C PRO A 194 -3.67 15.76 12.11
N GLU A 195 -3.33 16.29 10.93
CA GLU A 195 -3.61 15.67 9.63
C GLU A 195 -3.18 14.19 9.65
N ASN A 196 -4.11 13.29 9.94
CA ASN A 196 -3.85 11.86 9.99
C ASN A 196 -3.87 11.37 8.54
N PHE A 197 -2.69 11.17 7.97
CA PHE A 197 -2.57 10.58 6.65
C PHE A 197 -2.81 9.08 6.76
N CYS A 198 -3.80 8.56 6.06
CA CYS A 198 -4.06 7.12 5.99
C CYS A 198 -3.28 6.51 4.84
N VAL A 199 -2.87 5.25 5.00
CA VAL A 199 -2.26 4.49 3.90
C VAL A 199 -3.38 3.95 3.01
N GLU A 200 -3.38 4.33 1.74
CA GLU A 200 -4.25 3.76 0.70
C GLU A 200 -3.70 2.43 0.18
N SER A 201 -2.38 2.36 0.01
CA SER A 201 -1.71 1.10 -0.28
C SER A 201 -0.25 1.10 0.15
N ILE A 202 0.26 -0.08 0.47
CA ILE A 202 1.67 -0.35 0.66
C ILE A 202 2.07 -1.54 -0.20
N SER A 203 3.07 -1.34 -1.04
CA SER A 203 3.57 -2.33 -1.98
C SER A 203 5.04 -2.63 -1.70
N VAL A 204 5.42 -3.90 -1.82
CA VAL A 204 6.81 -4.36 -1.78
C VAL A 204 7.16 -4.91 -3.15
N GLY A 205 8.33 -4.57 -3.67
CA GLY A 205 8.81 -5.03 -4.97
C GLY A 205 10.31 -4.82 -5.13
N THR A 206 10.81 -4.95 -6.35
CA THR A 206 12.18 -4.53 -6.67
C THR A 206 12.33 -3.03 -6.43
N GLY A 207 13.34 -2.64 -5.65
CA GLY A 207 13.71 -1.24 -5.49
C GLY A 207 14.04 -0.61 -6.85
N ALA A 208 13.51 0.58 -7.10
CA ALA A 208 13.84 1.38 -8.28
C ALA A 208 15.27 1.97 -8.21
#